data_AF-A0A090WXV8-F1
#
_entry.id   AF-A0A090WXV8-F1
#
_cell.length_a   1.000
_cell.length_b   1.000
_cell.length_c   1.000
_cell.angle_alpha   90.00
_cell.angle_beta   90.00
_cell.angle_gamma   90.00
#
_symmetry.space_group_name_H-M   'P 1'
#
loop_
_entity.id
_entity.type
_entity.pdbx_description
1 polymer ?
#
loop_
_entity_poly.entity_id
_entity_poly.type
_entity_poly.pdbx_seq_one_letter_code
_entity_poly.pdbx_strand_id
1 'polypeptide(L)'
;MVLWGNNVQFSRDAISQSAASELLIDFHDSPVPFTGVRRTFPNAITREYCHAQQDSRKAFTPETFIKMALVNAIQGPLDMNNGNFDITGINTGKRQKGPKKLNSYLSTVVSEVARTLVVFSGLVCIPDAPEAYEAKADLFEFIQKMPVGKWMSLEF
;
A
#
# COMPACT_ATOMS: atom_id res chain seq x y z
N MET A 1 5.35 -2.13 13.37
CA MET A 1 6.45 -3.08 13.06
C MET A 1 6.13 -3.80 11.76
N VAL A 2 7.11 -3.98 10.88
CA VAL A 2 6.96 -4.74 9.62
C VAL A 2 7.48 -6.16 9.82
N LEU A 3 6.62 -7.17 9.62
CA LEU A 3 6.96 -8.59 9.81
C LEU A 3 6.76 -9.45 8.57
N TRP A 4 7.44 -10.58 8.52
CA TRP A 4 7.57 -11.45 7.34
C TRP A 4 7.19 -12.89 7.73
N GLY A 5 6.58 -13.65 6.82
CA GLY A 5 6.45 -15.12 6.94
C GLY A 5 5.03 -15.68 6.91
N ASN A 6 4.91 -16.94 6.46
CA ASN A 6 3.63 -17.62 6.19
C ASN A 6 3.19 -18.60 7.30
N ASN A 7 3.75 -18.46 8.50
CA ASN A 7 3.44 -19.34 9.63
C ASN A 7 2.29 -18.77 10.47
N VAL A 8 1.24 -19.57 10.65
CA VAL A 8 0.01 -19.18 11.38
C VAL A 8 0.30 -18.87 12.84
N GLN A 9 1.07 -19.72 13.53
CA GLN A 9 1.35 -19.56 14.94
C GLN A 9 2.19 -18.30 15.18
N PHE A 10 3.26 -18.14 14.41
CA PHE A 10 4.10 -16.93 14.45
C PHE A 10 3.28 -15.66 14.24
N SER A 11 2.41 -15.64 13.22
CA SER A 11 1.60 -14.45 12.91
C SER A 11 0.66 -14.10 14.07
N ARG A 12 0.03 -15.10 14.69
CA ARG A 12 -0.88 -14.89 15.84
C ARG A 12 -0.14 -14.39 17.07
N ASP A 13 1.02 -14.98 17.36
CA ASP A 13 1.85 -14.60 18.50
C ASP A 13 2.40 -13.19 18.33
N ALA A 14 2.87 -12.85 17.12
CA ALA A 14 3.35 -11.52 16.79
C ALA A 14 2.26 -10.45 16.93
N ILE A 15 1.04 -10.71 16.42
CA ILE A 15 -0.09 -9.80 16.55
C ILE A 15 -0.43 -9.58 18.03
N SER A 16 -0.53 -10.66 18.81
CA SER A 16 -0.92 -10.61 20.23
C SER A 16 0.13 -9.91 21.10
N GLN A 17 1.41 -10.20 20.90
CA GLN A 17 2.51 -9.55 21.63
C GLN A 17 2.67 -8.08 21.26
N SER A 18 2.48 -7.75 19.97
CA SER A 18 2.47 -6.36 19.53
C SER A 18 1.30 -5.60 20.16
N ALA A 19 0.12 -6.21 20.25
CA ALA A 19 -1.05 -5.60 20.89
C ALA A 19 -0.81 -5.34 22.39
N ALA A 20 -0.22 -6.31 23.10
CA ALA A 20 0.13 -6.16 24.52
C ALA A 20 1.18 -5.06 24.76
N SER A 21 2.01 -4.78 23.75
CA SER A 21 3.03 -3.71 23.77
C SER A 21 2.51 -2.38 23.18
N GLU A 22 1.21 -2.26 22.89
CA GLU A 22 0.60 -1.08 22.25
C GLU A 22 1.20 -0.72 20.88
N LEU A 23 1.69 -1.72 20.15
CA LEU A 23 2.29 -1.58 18.83
C LEU A 23 1.34 -1.99 17.71
N LEU A 24 1.35 -1.18 16.65
CA LEU A 24 0.72 -1.51 15.37
C LEU A 24 1.62 -2.44 14.54
N ILE A 25 0.99 -3.31 13.77
CA ILE A 25 1.67 -4.29 12.92
C ILE A 25 1.18 -4.23 11.48
N ASP A 26 2.14 -4.31 10.57
CA ASP A 26 2.00 -4.41 9.13
C ASP A 26 2.84 -5.61 8.67
N PHE A 27 2.31 -6.49 7.82
CA PHE A 27 3.04 -7.68 7.38
C PHE A 27 3.36 -7.61 5.90
N HIS A 28 4.62 -7.87 5.53
CA HIS A 28 5.11 -7.81 4.16
C HIS A 28 5.38 -9.21 3.57
N ASP A 29 5.49 -9.26 2.24
CA ASP A 29 5.71 -10.45 1.40
C ASP A 29 4.57 -11.48 1.39
N SER A 30 4.77 -12.63 2.04
CA SER A 30 3.86 -13.77 2.04
C SER A 30 3.30 -14.03 3.44
N PRO A 31 2.66 -13.05 4.11
CA PRO A 31 1.99 -13.29 5.36
C PRO A 31 0.87 -14.31 5.20
N VAL A 32 0.49 -14.89 6.33
CA VAL A 32 -0.76 -15.66 6.40
C VAL A 32 -1.92 -14.76 5.97
N PRO A 33 -2.79 -15.21 5.06
CA PRO A 33 -3.93 -14.41 4.64
C PRO A 33 -4.81 -14.03 5.84
N PHE A 34 -5.15 -12.76 5.97
CA PHE A 34 -6.03 -12.32 7.04
C PHE A 34 -7.47 -12.73 6.74
N THR A 35 -8.07 -13.47 7.66
CA THR A 35 -9.49 -13.87 7.62
C THR A 35 -10.28 -13.14 8.70
N GLY A 36 -10.21 -11.80 8.68
CA GLY A 36 -10.94 -10.95 9.64
C GLY A 36 -10.24 -10.74 10.99
N VAL A 37 -8.96 -11.11 11.12
CA VAL A 37 -8.18 -10.97 12.37
C VAL A 37 -8.23 -9.56 12.96
N ARG A 38 -8.31 -8.53 12.11
CA ARG A 38 -8.41 -7.12 12.52
C ARG A 38 -9.62 -6.83 13.42
N ARG A 39 -10.72 -7.58 13.28
CA ARG A 39 -11.89 -7.44 14.16
C ARG A 39 -11.56 -7.80 15.61
N THR A 40 -10.70 -8.80 15.81
CA THR A 40 -10.26 -9.24 17.14
C THR A 40 -9.04 -8.45 17.61
N PHE A 41 -8.11 -8.18 16.70
CA PHE A 41 -6.84 -7.49 16.97
C PHE A 41 -6.70 -6.27 16.05
N PRO A 42 -7.27 -5.11 16.43
CA PRO A 42 -7.29 -3.92 15.59
C PRO A 42 -5.91 -3.31 15.33
N ASN A 43 -4.89 -3.72 16.08
CA ASN A 43 -3.50 -3.33 15.86
C ASN A 43 -2.87 -3.96 14.61
N ALA A 44 -3.46 -5.05 14.07
CA ALA A 44 -3.12 -5.60 12.76
C ALA A 44 -3.79 -4.76 11.66
N ILE A 45 -3.13 -3.66 11.30
CA ILE A 45 -3.74 -2.55 10.56
C ILE A 45 -3.78 -2.77 9.05
N THR A 46 -2.76 -3.43 8.48
CA THR A 46 -2.62 -3.65 7.04
C THR A 46 -1.60 -4.76 6.76
N ARG A 47 -1.42 -5.12 5.48
CA ARG A 47 -0.40 -6.08 5.00
C ARG A 47 -0.13 -5.92 3.51
N GLU A 48 1.02 -6.35 3.02
CA GLU A 48 1.33 -6.43 1.60
C GLU A 48 0.64 -7.65 0.94
N TYR A 49 1.03 -8.89 1.30
CA TYR A 49 0.48 -10.18 0.83
C TYR A 49 0.56 -10.48 -0.68
N CYS A 50 0.76 -9.46 -1.50
CA CYS A 50 0.66 -9.53 -2.93
C CYS A 50 1.74 -8.66 -3.57
N HIS A 51 1.77 -8.58 -4.90
CA HIS A 51 2.76 -7.75 -5.58
C HIS A 51 2.43 -6.27 -5.39
N ALA A 52 3.00 -5.64 -4.35
CA ALA A 52 2.85 -4.21 -4.11
C ALA A 52 3.59 -3.37 -5.15
N GLN A 53 3.26 -2.08 -5.21
CA GLN A 53 3.70 -1.21 -6.29
C GLN A 53 5.23 -1.03 -6.36
N GLN A 54 5.91 -1.11 -5.22
CA GLN A 54 7.36 -0.96 -5.10
C GLN A 54 8.11 -2.31 -5.03
N ASP A 55 7.38 -3.43 -5.07
CA ASP A 55 7.95 -4.75 -4.90
C ASP A 55 8.67 -5.25 -6.16
N SER A 56 9.63 -6.17 -5.95
CA SER A 56 10.31 -7.02 -6.93
C SER A 56 11.00 -6.32 -8.11
N ARG A 57 11.06 -4.98 -8.10
CA ARG A 57 11.58 -4.14 -9.19
C ARG A 57 10.93 -4.49 -10.53
N LYS A 58 9.63 -4.79 -10.50
CA LYS A 58 8.79 -5.04 -11.67
C LYS A 58 7.75 -3.93 -11.81
N ALA A 59 7.26 -3.74 -13.03
CA ALA A 59 6.24 -2.73 -13.28
C ALA A 59 4.90 -3.14 -12.68
N PHE A 60 4.35 -2.26 -11.85
CA PHE A 60 2.99 -2.39 -11.34
C PHE A 60 2.01 -1.79 -12.35
N THR A 61 1.45 -2.65 -13.20
CA THR A 61 0.61 -2.25 -14.33
C THR A 61 -0.82 -1.89 -13.88
N PRO A 62 -1.60 -1.19 -14.71
CA PRO A 62 -3.02 -0.96 -14.44
C PRO A 62 -3.80 -2.27 -14.21
N GLU A 63 -3.50 -3.33 -14.96
CA GLU A 63 -4.13 -4.64 -14.76
C GLU A 63 -3.77 -5.24 -13.40
N THR A 64 -2.49 -5.17 -12.99
CA THR A 64 -2.08 -5.63 -11.66
C THR A 64 -2.82 -4.86 -10.58
N PHE A 65 -2.93 -3.53 -10.69
CA PHE A 65 -3.68 -2.71 -9.73
C PHE A 65 -5.13 -3.17 -9.59
N ILE A 66 -5.83 -3.37 -10.71
CA ILE A 66 -7.24 -3.83 -10.68
C ILE A 66 -7.37 -5.21 -10.04
N LYS A 67 -6.43 -6.13 -10.29
CA LYS A 67 -6.40 -7.43 -9.58
C LYS A 67 -6.23 -7.25 -8.08
N MET A 68 -5.39 -6.31 -7.64
CA MET A 68 -5.21 -6.07 -6.20
C MET A 68 -6.48 -5.51 -5.57
N ALA A 69 -7.09 -4.50 -6.20
CA ALA A 69 -8.30 -3.86 -5.71
C ALA A 69 -9.52 -4.80 -5.70
N LEU A 70 -9.68 -5.65 -6.72
CA LEU A 70 -10.86 -6.49 -6.88
C LEU A 70 -10.72 -7.92 -6.35
N VAL A 71 -9.50 -8.39 -6.07
CA VAL A 71 -9.27 -9.77 -5.60
C VAL A 71 -8.60 -9.78 -4.24
N ASN A 72 -7.41 -9.18 -4.11
CA ASN A 72 -6.66 -9.27 -2.85
C ASN A 72 -7.27 -8.43 -1.73
N ALA A 73 -7.81 -7.24 -2.05
CA ALA A 73 -8.41 -6.35 -1.05
C ALA A 73 -9.72 -6.90 -0.45
N ILE A 74 -10.34 -7.93 -1.06
CA ILE A 74 -11.50 -8.62 -0.48
C ILE A 74 -11.14 -9.22 0.89
N GLN A 75 -9.89 -9.65 1.07
CA GLN A 75 -9.42 -10.23 2.32
C GLN A 75 -9.00 -9.16 3.35
N GLY A 76 -9.29 -7.88 3.10
CA GLY A 76 -9.01 -6.77 4.01
C GLY A 76 -7.94 -5.81 3.51
N PRO A 77 -7.44 -4.91 4.38
CA PRO A 77 -6.59 -3.80 3.97
C PRO A 77 -5.25 -4.26 3.39
N LEU A 78 -4.75 -3.51 2.41
CA LEU A 78 -3.46 -3.76 1.75
C LEU A 78 -2.52 -2.55 1.85
N ASP A 79 -1.27 -2.78 2.23
CA ASP A 79 -0.18 -1.83 2.03
C ASP A 79 0.39 -2.03 0.63
N MET A 80 0.02 -1.10 -0.26
CA MET A 80 0.39 -1.15 -1.66
C MET A 80 1.44 -0.10 -2.05
N ASN A 81 1.80 0.79 -1.11
CA ASN A 81 2.74 1.89 -1.29
C ASN A 81 2.50 2.67 -2.61
N ASN A 82 1.24 3.07 -2.84
CA ASN A 82 0.80 3.82 -4.01
C ASN A 82 1.10 5.33 -3.88
N GLY A 83 0.91 6.08 -4.97
CA GLY A 83 1.06 7.54 -4.93
C GLY A 83 2.42 8.01 -5.47
N ASN A 84 2.91 7.39 -6.55
CA ASN A 84 4.08 7.89 -7.27
C ASN A 84 3.75 9.17 -8.06
N PHE A 85 4.54 10.22 -7.88
CA PHE A 85 4.39 11.52 -8.53
C PHE A 85 5.47 11.78 -9.59
N ASP A 86 6.69 11.32 -9.38
CA ASP A 86 7.78 11.40 -10.36
C ASP A 86 7.80 10.19 -11.32
N ILE A 87 6.77 10.08 -12.14
CA ILE A 87 6.60 9.01 -13.14
C ILE A 87 7.74 9.02 -14.17
N THR A 88 8.16 10.21 -14.60
CA THR A 88 9.25 10.37 -15.56
C THR A 88 10.56 9.86 -15.00
N GLY A 89 10.90 10.19 -13.75
CA GLY A 89 12.10 9.67 -13.09
C GLY A 89 12.08 8.15 -12.91
N ILE A 90 10.92 7.56 -12.63
CA ILE A 90 10.77 6.09 -12.61
C ILE A 90 11.07 5.50 -13.99
N ASN A 91 10.40 6.00 -15.04
CA ASN A 91 10.51 5.44 -16.38
C ASN A 91 11.88 5.64 -17.04
N THR A 92 12.57 6.73 -16.69
CA THR A 92 13.93 7.03 -17.17
C THR A 92 15.02 6.34 -16.35
N GLY A 93 14.67 5.67 -15.24
CA GLY A 93 15.63 4.98 -14.38
C GLY A 93 16.46 5.93 -13.51
N LYS A 94 16.02 7.18 -13.32
CA LYS A 94 16.66 8.11 -12.37
C LYS A 94 16.55 7.62 -10.93
N ARG A 95 15.50 6.89 -10.59
CA ARG A 95 15.36 6.26 -9.28
C ARG A 95 16.31 5.10 -9.12
N GLN A 96 17.00 5.05 -7.98
CA GLN A 96 17.85 3.91 -7.61
C GLN A 96 17.05 2.60 -7.54
N LYS A 97 15.80 2.67 -7.04
CA LYS A 97 14.87 1.55 -6.91
C LYS A 97 13.59 1.87 -7.69
N GLY A 98 13.27 0.99 -8.63
CA GLY A 98 12.14 1.08 -9.55
C GLY A 98 12.17 -0.12 -10.52
N PRO A 99 11.21 -0.22 -11.46
CA PRO A 99 11.18 -1.28 -12.45
C PRO A 99 12.50 -1.37 -13.21
N LYS A 100 13.06 -2.58 -13.35
CA LYS A 100 14.32 -2.77 -14.10
C LYS A 100 14.20 -2.40 -15.58
N LYS A 101 13.01 -2.57 -16.15
CA LYS A 101 12.72 -2.22 -17.54
C LYS A 101 12.32 -0.74 -17.61
N LEU A 102 13.08 0.06 -18.36
CA LEU A 102 12.73 1.46 -18.62
C LEU A 102 11.39 1.57 -19.36
N ASN A 103 10.69 2.69 -19.18
CA ASN A 103 9.39 2.98 -19.80
C ASN A 103 8.32 1.89 -19.59
N SER A 104 8.45 1.08 -18.54
CA SER A 104 7.49 0.01 -18.21
C SER A 104 6.47 0.41 -17.15
N TYR A 105 6.68 1.54 -16.47
CA TYR A 105 5.76 2.06 -15.47
C TYR A 105 4.61 2.80 -16.15
N LEU A 106 3.54 2.06 -16.43
CA LEU A 106 2.35 2.56 -17.12
C LEU A 106 1.35 3.15 -16.11
N SER A 107 1.50 4.46 -15.84
CA SER A 107 0.66 5.18 -14.88
C SER A 107 0.60 6.66 -15.18
N THR A 108 -0.36 7.37 -14.59
CA THR A 108 -0.43 8.83 -14.52
C THR A 108 -0.47 9.27 -13.06
N VAL A 109 -0.05 10.50 -12.76
CA VAL A 109 -0.10 11.02 -11.37
C VAL A 109 -1.54 11.03 -10.84
N VAL A 110 -2.52 11.36 -11.68
CA VAL A 110 -3.95 11.28 -11.30
C VAL A 110 -4.36 9.86 -10.94
N SER A 111 -3.92 8.86 -11.72
CA SER A 111 -4.20 7.46 -11.37
C SER A 111 -3.52 7.05 -10.07
N GLU A 112 -2.29 7.51 -9.81
CA GLU A 112 -1.56 7.24 -8.56
C GLU A 112 -2.23 7.85 -7.34
N VAL A 113 -2.74 9.08 -7.47
CA VAL A 113 -3.57 9.72 -6.45
C VAL A 113 -4.83 8.90 -6.19
N ALA A 114 -5.55 8.48 -7.24
CA ALA A 114 -6.74 7.64 -7.08
C ALA A 114 -6.45 6.30 -6.41
N ARG A 115 -5.29 5.68 -6.68
CA ARG A 115 -4.89 4.41 -6.04
C ARG A 115 -4.80 4.51 -4.52
N THR A 116 -4.43 5.68 -3.97
CA THR A 116 -4.38 5.91 -2.51
C THR A 116 -5.75 5.89 -1.84
N LEU A 117 -6.83 6.11 -2.61
CA LEU A 117 -8.21 6.03 -2.13
C LEU A 117 -8.83 4.66 -2.40
N VAL A 118 -8.64 4.12 -3.61
CA VAL A 118 -9.36 2.91 -4.08
C VAL A 118 -8.98 1.67 -3.28
N VAL A 119 -7.70 1.50 -2.93
CA VAL A 119 -7.27 0.39 -2.08
C VAL A 119 -7.22 0.86 -0.65
N PHE A 120 -8.15 0.37 0.17
CA PHE A 120 -8.16 0.66 1.59
C PHE A 120 -6.93 0.08 2.28
N SER A 121 -6.23 0.94 3.04
CA SER A 121 -5.15 0.54 3.95
C SER A 121 -5.40 1.12 5.34
N GLY A 122 -4.99 0.40 6.39
CA GLY A 122 -4.93 0.96 7.75
C GLY A 122 -3.80 1.99 7.93
N LEU A 123 -2.83 2.02 7.01
CA LEU A 123 -1.73 2.99 6.94
C LEU A 123 -1.42 3.26 5.46
N VAL A 124 -1.56 4.51 5.03
CA VAL A 124 -1.24 4.90 3.66
C VAL A 124 0.22 5.37 3.63
N CYS A 125 1.09 4.55 3.05
CA CYS A 125 2.48 4.92 2.75
C CYS A 125 2.55 5.46 1.32
N ILE A 126 3.24 6.59 1.13
CA ILE A 126 3.46 7.21 -0.19
C ILE A 126 4.96 7.21 -0.51
N PRO A 127 5.39 6.76 -1.71
CA PRO A 127 6.77 6.31 -1.94
C PRO A 127 7.78 7.38 -2.39
N ASP A 128 7.34 8.59 -2.74
CA ASP A 128 8.23 9.59 -3.32
C ASP A 128 8.91 10.46 -2.28
N ALA A 129 9.99 11.11 -2.71
CA ALA A 129 10.57 12.20 -1.96
C ALA A 129 9.62 13.42 -1.96
N PRO A 130 9.64 14.25 -0.89
CA PRO A 130 8.75 15.41 -0.75
C PRO A 130 8.71 16.34 -1.97
N GLU A 131 9.85 16.54 -2.63
CA GLU A 131 9.99 17.43 -3.78
C GLU A 131 9.12 17.00 -4.97
N ALA A 132 8.87 15.70 -5.14
CA ALA A 132 8.00 15.19 -6.19
C ALA A 132 6.53 15.57 -5.96
N TYR A 133 6.11 15.61 -4.69
CA TYR A 133 4.77 16.03 -4.27
C TYR A 133 4.60 17.54 -4.38
N GLU A 134 5.60 18.31 -3.93
CA GLU A 134 5.62 19.77 -4.05
C GLU A 134 5.51 20.24 -5.51
N ALA A 135 6.20 19.55 -6.43
CA ALA A 135 6.14 19.85 -7.87
C ALA A 135 4.75 19.66 -8.50
N LYS A 136 3.82 18.98 -7.82
CA LYS A 136 2.42 18.77 -8.25
C LYS A 136 1.47 18.95 -7.06
N ALA A 137 1.64 20.05 -6.34
CA ALA A 137 0.93 20.34 -5.10
C ALA A 137 -0.61 20.34 -5.27
N ASP A 138 -1.10 20.75 -6.44
CA ASP A 138 -2.52 20.70 -6.82
C ASP A 138 -3.10 19.28 -6.76
N LEU A 139 -2.33 18.28 -7.22
CA LEU A 139 -2.73 16.88 -7.14
C LEU A 139 -2.48 16.27 -5.75
N PHE A 140 -1.42 16.71 -5.06
CA PHE A 140 -1.09 16.24 -3.71
C PHE A 140 -2.13 16.68 -2.67
N GLU A 141 -2.76 17.84 -2.86
CA GLU A 141 -3.82 18.37 -2.00
C GLU A 141 -4.95 17.36 -1.77
N PHE A 142 -5.29 16.55 -2.80
CA PHE A 142 -6.28 15.48 -2.67
C PHE A 142 -5.92 14.48 -1.57
N ILE A 143 -4.66 14.03 -1.56
CA ILE A 143 -4.16 13.06 -0.56
C ILE A 143 -4.17 13.70 0.83
N GLN A 144 -3.78 14.97 0.94
CA GLN A 144 -3.78 15.71 2.22
C GLN A 144 -5.18 15.87 2.81
N LYS A 145 -6.21 16.01 1.97
CA LYS A 145 -7.60 16.18 2.39
C LYS A 145 -8.34 14.86 2.61
N MET A 146 -7.71 13.72 2.34
CA MET A 146 -8.36 12.41 2.44
C MET A 146 -8.64 12.03 3.91
N PRO A 147 -9.88 11.61 4.25
CA PRO A 147 -10.23 11.24 5.62
C PRO A 147 -9.71 9.84 5.98
N VAL A 148 -8.43 9.74 6.34
CA VAL A 148 -7.83 8.46 6.77
C VAL A 148 -8.47 7.99 8.09
N GLY A 149 -9.08 6.80 8.06
CA GLY A 149 -9.62 6.14 9.26
C GLY A 149 -10.96 6.70 9.77
N LYS A 150 -11.60 7.62 9.05
CA LYS A 150 -12.91 8.21 9.41
C LYS A 150 -13.96 7.99 8.33
N TRP A 151 -13.97 6.78 7.75
CA TRP A 151 -14.97 6.38 6.77
C TRP A 151 -16.27 6.00 7.50
N MET A 152 -17.27 6.88 7.48
CA MET A 152 -18.56 6.63 8.14
C MET A 152 -19.51 5.76 7.29
N SER A 153 -19.42 5.90 5.96
CA SER A 153 -20.06 5.02 4.97
C SER A 153 -19.25 5.05 3.67
N LEU A 154 -19.30 3.96 2.89
CA LEU A 154 -18.82 3.91 1.50
C LEU A 154 -20.02 4.12 0.56
N GLU A 155 -20.77 5.18 0.79
CA GLU A 155 -21.89 5.57 -0.06
C GLU A 155 -21.38 6.57 -1.10
N PHE A 156 -21.52 6.21 -2.38
CA PHE A 156 -21.24 7.07 -3.52
C PHE A 156 -22.49 7.86 -3.91
#